data_AF-A0A1E1W6F6-F1
#
_entry.id   AF-A0A1E1W6F6-F1
#
_cell.length_a   1.000
_cell.length_b   1.000
_cell.length_c   1.000
_cell.angle_alpha   90.00
_cell.angle_beta   90.00
_cell.angle_gamma   90.00
#
_symmetry.space_group_name_H-M   'P 1'
#
loop_
_entity.id
_entity.type
_entity.pdbx_description
1 polymer ?
#
loop_
_entity_poly.entity_id
_entity_poly.type
_entity_poly.pdbx_seq_one_letter_code
_entity_poly.pdbx_strand_id
1 'polypeptide(L)'
;MHWTHNVLVKKEKRRLFHFDQLDIETGKLKSKLGAVDVEKEMKKSVLQPGIEKELRLPKYDVSERKLKALRKKEREKTKGPGWFNMPAPEVTEELKNDLQV
;
A
#
# COMPACT_ATOMS: atom_id res chain seq x y z
N MET A 1 -45.67 16.04 -63.53
CA MET A 1 -45.71 15.17 -62.34
C MET A 1 -44.63 14.11 -62.44
N HIS A 2 -43.36 14.33 -62.10
CA HIS A 2 -42.42 13.19 -62.06
C HIS A 2 -41.42 13.38 -60.91
N TRP A 3 -41.43 12.40 -60.02
CA TRP A 3 -40.84 12.43 -58.69
C TRP A 3 -39.32 12.62 -58.67
N THR A 4 -38.89 13.39 -57.68
CA THR A 4 -37.52 13.47 -57.17
C THR A 4 -37.02 12.07 -56.79
N HIS A 5 -35.91 11.63 -57.38
CA HIS A 5 -35.21 10.44 -56.89
C HIS A 5 -34.55 10.78 -55.55
N ASN A 6 -35.08 10.23 -54.46
CA ASN A 6 -34.38 10.20 -53.18
C ASN A 6 -33.17 9.29 -53.32
N VAL A 7 -31.98 9.88 -53.24
CA VAL A 7 -30.72 9.14 -53.12
C VAL A 7 -30.78 8.36 -51.81
N LEU A 8 -30.98 7.05 -51.93
CA LEU A 8 -30.94 6.14 -50.79
C LEU A 8 -29.50 6.08 -50.28
N VAL A 9 -29.13 6.98 -49.37
CA VAL A 9 -27.85 6.90 -48.67
C VAL A 9 -27.91 5.68 -47.76
N LYS A 10 -27.29 4.59 -48.23
CA LYS A 10 -27.13 3.36 -47.47
C LYS A 10 -26.26 3.68 -46.26
N LYS A 11 -26.89 3.98 -45.13
CA LYS A 11 -26.20 4.24 -43.87
C LYS A 11 -25.66 2.90 -43.39
N GLU A 12 -24.43 2.58 -43.77
CA GLU A 12 -23.73 1.40 -43.27
C GLU A 12 -23.75 1.49 -41.74
N LYS A 13 -24.36 0.48 -41.10
CA LYS A 13 -24.35 0.36 -39.64
C LYS A 13 -22.89 0.14 -39.25
N ARG A 14 -22.24 1.21 -38.77
CA ARG A 14 -20.90 1.11 -38.17
C ARG A 14 -20.98 0.07 -37.06
N ARG A 15 -20.12 -0.96 -37.13
CA ARG A 15 -20.02 -1.93 -36.05
C ARG A 15 -19.60 -1.15 -34.80
N LEU A 16 -20.46 -1.11 -33.78
CA LEU A 16 -20.21 -0.37 -32.55
C LEU A 16 -19.07 -0.99 -31.72
N PHE A 17 -18.77 -2.28 -31.97
CA PHE A 17 -17.75 -3.02 -31.23
C PHE A 17 -16.84 -3.78 -32.18
N HIS A 18 -15.55 -3.51 -32.06
CA HIS A 18 -14.46 -4.27 -32.65
C HIS A 18 -13.74 -4.98 -31.51
N PHE A 19 -13.78 -6.31 -31.48
CA PHE A 19 -13.05 -7.11 -30.49
C PHE A 19 -11.62 -7.35 -30.99
N ASP A 20 -10.88 -6.26 -31.17
CA ASP A 20 -9.47 -6.31 -31.56
C ASP A 20 -8.60 -6.41 -30.30
N GLN A 21 -8.92 -7.37 -29.43
CA GLN A 21 -8.19 -7.52 -28.16
C GLN A 21 -6.95 -8.40 -28.30
N LEU A 22 -6.80 -9.19 -29.36
CA LEU A 22 -5.70 -10.15 -29.55
C LEU A 22 -4.84 -9.75 -30.76
N ASP A 23 -3.53 -9.82 -30.58
CA ASP A 23 -2.56 -9.76 -31.67
C ASP A 23 -2.41 -11.16 -32.27
N ILE A 24 -2.78 -11.31 -33.53
CA ILE A 24 -2.84 -12.61 -34.21
C ILE A 24 -1.43 -13.20 -34.44
N GLU A 25 -0.41 -12.34 -34.57
CA GLU A 25 0.97 -12.75 -34.78
C GLU A 25 1.68 -13.20 -33.50
N THR A 26 1.36 -12.58 -32.36
CA THR A 26 2.02 -12.86 -31.07
C THR A 26 1.17 -13.73 -30.15
N GLY A 27 -0.12 -13.89 -30.45
CA GLY A 27 -1.11 -14.59 -29.62
C GLY A 27 -1.43 -13.91 -28.29
N LYS A 28 -0.89 -12.70 -28.05
CA LYS A 28 -1.05 -11.96 -26.80
C LYS A 28 -2.16 -10.93 -26.92
N LEU A 29 -2.74 -10.55 -25.78
CA LEU A 29 -3.72 -9.46 -25.74
C LEU A 29 -3.01 -8.12 -26.02
N LYS A 30 -3.60 -7.27 -26.86
CA LYS A 30 -3.15 -5.88 -27.13
C LYS A 30 -3.18 -4.99 -25.89
N SER A 31 -4.03 -5.35 -24.93
CA SER A 31 -4.14 -4.66 -23.65
C SER A 31 -3.39 -5.43 -22.56
N LYS A 32 -2.80 -4.71 -21.59
CA LYS A 32 -2.19 -5.29 -20.38
C LYS A 32 -3.24 -5.79 -19.36
N LEU A 33 -4.43 -6.18 -19.82
CA LEU A 33 -5.47 -6.72 -18.95
C LEU A 33 -5.00 -8.07 -18.41
N GLY A 34 -4.87 -8.17 -17.09
CA GLY A 34 -4.33 -9.35 -16.41
C GLY A 34 -2.80 -9.35 -16.24
N ALA A 35 -2.09 -8.35 -16.74
CA ALA A 35 -0.67 -8.19 -16.43
C ALA A 35 -0.50 -7.71 -14.99
N VAL A 36 0.08 -8.57 -14.14
CA VAL A 36 0.40 -8.23 -12.76
C VAL A 36 1.82 -7.68 -12.69
N ASP A 37 1.97 -6.52 -12.07
CA ASP A 37 3.28 -5.99 -11.72
C ASP A 37 3.81 -6.76 -10.50
N VAL A 38 4.62 -7.78 -10.79
CA VAL A 38 5.15 -8.71 -9.80
C VAL A 38 5.98 -7.97 -8.75
N GLU A 39 6.81 -7.00 -9.14
CA GLU A 39 7.64 -6.25 -8.20
C GLU A 39 6.80 -5.44 -7.22
N LYS A 40 5.74 -4.79 -7.72
CA LYS A 40 4.83 -4.01 -6.89
C LYS A 40 4.09 -4.88 -5.87
N GLU A 41 3.63 -6.06 -6.26
CA GLU A 41 2.91 -6.94 -5.34
C GLU A 41 3.84 -7.65 -4.36
N MET A 42 5.04 -8.05 -4.80
CA MET A 42 6.04 -8.69 -3.94
C MET A 42 6.53 -7.80 -2.79
N LYS A 43 6.49 -6.47 -2.94
CA LYS A 43 6.86 -5.52 -1.86
C LYS A 43 6.01 -5.65 -0.60
N LYS A 44 4.75 -6.08 -0.72
CA LYS A 44 3.85 -6.28 0.44
C LYS A 44 4.07 -7.62 1.13
N SER A 45 4.80 -8.54 0.49
CA SER A 45 4.99 -9.89 0.99
C SER A 45 5.93 -9.89 2.19
N VAL A 46 5.77 -10.91 3.03
CA VAL A 46 6.72 -11.21 4.12
C VAL A 46 8.02 -11.77 3.56
N LEU A 47 8.02 -12.32 2.34
CA LEU A 47 9.15 -12.99 1.70
C LEU A 47 9.98 -12.01 0.86
N GLN A 48 10.70 -11.13 1.53
CA GLN A 48 11.63 -10.19 0.92
C GLN A 48 12.99 -10.84 0.60
N PRO A 49 13.68 -10.40 -0.48
CA PRO A 49 15.04 -10.83 -0.77
C PRO A 49 15.97 -10.55 0.41
N GLY A 50 16.76 -11.54 0.84
CA GLY A 50 17.68 -11.41 1.98
C GLY A 50 17.25 -12.14 3.25
N ILE A 51 16.02 -12.66 3.32
CA ILE A 51 15.52 -13.49 4.42
C ILE A 51 16.33 -14.78 4.61
N GLU A 52 16.92 -15.30 3.54
CA GLU A 52 17.76 -16.50 3.56
C GLU A 52 18.97 -16.37 4.51
N LYS A 53 19.41 -15.13 4.79
CA LYS A 53 20.52 -14.85 5.70
C LYS A 53 20.10 -14.85 7.17
N GLU A 54 18.80 -14.71 7.46
CA GLU A 54 18.29 -14.66 8.83
C GLU A 54 18.17 -16.07 9.41
N LEU A 55 18.78 -16.30 10.58
CA LEU A 55 18.68 -17.58 11.28
C LEU A 55 17.22 -17.93 11.68
N ARG A 56 16.39 -16.90 11.89
CA ARG A 56 14.99 -17.04 12.29
C ARG A 56 14.15 -15.93 11.70
N LEU A 57 12.98 -16.31 11.20
CA LEU A 57 11.99 -15.37 10.71
C LEU A 57 11.48 -14.45 11.84
N PRO A 58 11.09 -13.20 11.51
CA PRO A 58 10.35 -12.35 12.44
C PRO A 58 9.08 -13.08 12.89
N LYS A 59 8.79 -12.98 14.19
CA LYS A 59 7.58 -13.60 14.75
C LYS A 59 6.36 -12.82 14.26
N TYR A 60 5.37 -13.53 13.74
CA TYR A 60 4.10 -12.95 13.34
C TYR A 60 3.39 -12.27 14.53
N ASP A 61 3.35 -12.97 15.68
CA ASP A 61 2.73 -12.47 16.90
C ASP A 61 3.75 -12.05 17.97
N VAL A 62 3.40 -10.97 18.66
CA VAL A 62 4.15 -10.46 19.80
C VAL A 62 3.50 -11.00 21.08
N SER A 63 4.28 -11.68 21.93
CA SER A 63 3.77 -12.16 23.22
C SER A 63 3.16 -11.01 24.04
N GLU A 64 2.07 -11.26 24.77
CA GLU A 64 1.39 -10.24 25.57
C GLU A 64 2.33 -9.49 26.54
N ARG A 65 3.29 -10.20 27.14
CA ARG A 65 4.28 -9.60 28.04
C ARG A 65 5.13 -8.54 27.33
N LYS A 66 5.59 -8.82 26.11
CA LYS A 66 6.34 -7.87 25.29
C LYS A 66 5.48 -6.67 24.89
N LEU A 67 4.21 -6.88 24.51
CA LEU A 67 3.29 -5.78 24.21
C LEU A 67 3.05 -4.89 25.43
N LYS A 68 2.85 -5.47 26.62
CA LYS A 68 2.72 -4.73 27.88
C LYS A 68 3.98 -3.91 28.18
N ALA A 69 5.16 -4.48 27.95
CA ALA A 69 6.43 -3.77 28.12
C ALA A 69 6.58 -2.60 27.13
N LEU A 70 6.22 -2.77 25.86
CA LEU A 70 6.24 -1.69 24.86
C LEU A 70 5.31 -0.54 25.24
N ARG A 71 4.07 -0.84 25.62
CA ARG A 71 3.11 0.17 26.12
C ARG A 71 3.57 0.85 27.40
N LYS A 72 4.35 0.15 28.24
CA LYS A 72 4.95 0.78 29.43
C LYS A 72 6.01 1.79 29.00
N LYS A 73 6.92 1.43 28.08
CA LYS A 73 7.92 2.35 27.53
C LYS A 73 7.30 3.57 26.85
N GLU A 74 6.20 3.38 26.11
CA GLU A 74 5.46 4.49 25.51
C GLU A 74 4.87 5.45 26.55
N ARG A 75 4.34 4.90 27.65
CA ARG A 75 3.86 5.71 28.77
C ARG A 75 4.98 6.39 29.55
N GLU A 76 6.15 5.77 29.71
CA GLU A 76 7.31 6.37 30.37
C GLU A 76 7.86 7.60 29.63
N LYS A 77 7.66 7.67 28.30
CA LYS A 77 8.03 8.84 27.49
C LYS A 77 7.15 10.06 27.75
N THR A 78 5.98 9.89 28.35
CA THR A 78 5.04 10.98 28.59
C THR A 78 4.72 11.09 30.08
N LYS A 79 4.28 12.27 30.53
CA LYS A 79 3.73 12.46 31.88
C LYS A 79 2.33 11.86 32.05
N GLY A 80 1.78 11.31 30.97
CA GLY A 80 0.49 10.62 30.94
C GLY A 80 -0.67 11.47 30.44
N PRO A 81 -1.85 10.85 30.23
CA PRO A 81 -3.01 11.50 29.64
C PRO A 81 -3.65 12.56 30.56
N GLY A 82 -3.52 12.39 31.88
CA GLY A 82 -3.96 13.41 32.86
C GLY A 82 -3.12 14.69 32.83
N TRP A 83 -2.00 14.69 32.10
CA TRP A 83 -1.11 15.83 31.94
C TRP A 83 -0.74 16.03 30.46
N PHE A 84 -1.77 16.17 29.63
CA PHE A 84 -1.69 16.51 28.20
C PHE A 84 -0.69 15.68 27.37
N ASN A 85 -0.35 14.47 27.82
CA ASN A 85 0.72 13.64 27.24
C ASN A 85 2.04 14.42 27.02
N MET A 86 2.36 15.38 27.90
CA MET A 86 3.61 16.13 27.82
C MET A 86 4.80 15.17 27.85
N PRO A 87 5.87 15.45 27.07
CA PRO A 87 7.06 14.61 27.09
C PRO A 87 7.70 14.59 28.48
N ALA A 88 8.23 13.44 28.87
CA ALA A 88 9.04 13.33 30.07
C ALA A 88 10.34 14.14 29.89
N PRO A 89 10.74 14.98 30.87
CA PRO A 89 11.99 15.72 30.80
C PRO A 89 13.17 14.76 30.81
N GLU A 90 14.20 15.11 30.06
CA GLU A 90 15.49 14.42 30.11
C GLU A 90 16.13 14.70 31.47
N VAL A 91 16.61 13.64 32.14
CA VAL A 91 17.19 13.77 33.47
C VAL A 91 18.65 14.22 33.35
N THR A 92 18.86 15.50 33.07
CA THR A 92 20.18 16.13 33.02
C THR A 92 20.75 16.33 34.41
N GLU A 93 22.08 16.47 34.51
CA GLU A 93 22.77 16.70 35.80
C GLU A 93 22.36 18.04 36.43
N GLU A 94 22.18 19.08 35.59
CA GLU A 94 21.64 20.39 36.02
C GLU A 94 20.27 20.25 36.66
N LEU A 95 19.33 19.55 36.00
CA LEU A 95 17.99 19.33 36.53
C LEU A 95 18.02 18.53 37.83
N LYS A 96 18.95 17.57 37.98
CA LYS A 96 19.11 16.81 39.23
C LYS A 96 19.60 17.70 40.38
N ASN A 97 20.58 18.56 40.12
CA ASN A 97 21.13 19.47 41.12
C ASN A 97 20.07 20.48 41.57
N ASP A 98 19.30 21.05 40.64
CA ASP A 98 18.20 21.98 40.95
C ASP A 98 17.10 21.33 41.82
N LEU A 99 16.85 20.03 41.66
CA LEU A 99 15.86 19.30 42.45
C LEU A 99 16.36 18.88 43.83
N GLN A 100 17.68 18.88 44.06
CA GLN A 100 18.28 18.59 45.36
C GLN A 100 18.36 19.89 46.18
N VAL A 101 17.31 20.17 46.96
CA VAL A 101 17.31 21.21 48.02
C VAL A 101 17.66 20.58 49.36
#